data_AF-A0A5E6NVF7-F1
#
_entry.id   AF-A0A5E6NVF7-F1
#
_cell.length_a   1.000
_cell.length_b   1.000
_cell.length_c   1.000
_cell.angle_alpha   90.00
_cell.angle_beta   90.00
_cell.angle_gamma   90.00
#
_symmetry.space_group_name_H-M   'P 1'
#
loop_
_entity.id
_entity.type
_entity.pdbx_description
1 polymer ?
#
loop_
_entity_poly.entity_id
_entity_poly.type
_entity_poly.pdbx_seq_one_letter_code
_entity_poly.pdbx_strand_id
1 'polypeptide(L)'
;MNVSYTLYGTNSSNLSGSISRDSSTSTSQQTTHNNTNLTATNINLNTTQDTKIKGANLQATNQLNLNTKNLEVSSVQNKHKAKTRSQGASLGIGSSGVNSVGFNQSKADENSKTVLLTSMTAKQVNINTQAHTQLTGSLIAATDTGDKDGNDNGQLNLTTKA
;
A
#
# COMPACT_ATOMS: atom_id res chain seq x y z
N MET A 1 -12.70 17.14 22.36
CA MET A 1 -13.92 17.00 23.19
C MET A 1 -14.88 18.07 22.73
N ASN A 2 -16.04 17.67 22.22
CA ASN A 2 -17.06 18.60 21.77
C ASN A 2 -18.31 18.41 22.64
N VAL A 3 -19.02 19.50 22.87
CA VAL A 3 -20.32 19.49 23.55
C VAL A 3 -21.28 20.21 22.62
N SER A 4 -22.40 19.56 22.31
CA SER A 4 -23.42 20.09 21.40
C SER A 4 -24.80 20.12 22.06
N TYR A 5 -25.57 21.12 21.68
CA TYR A 5 -26.94 21.35 22.15
C TYR A 5 -27.83 21.46 20.91
N THR A 6 -28.97 20.79 20.90
CA THR A 6 -29.93 20.89 19.80
C THR A 6 -31.33 21.07 20.36
N LEU A 7 -32.12 21.95 19.75
CA LEU A 7 -33.51 22.23 20.14
C LEU A 7 -34.40 22.06 18.91
N TYR A 8 -35.43 21.22 19.03
CA TYR A 8 -36.40 20.92 17.99
C TYR A 8 -37.80 21.32 18.44
N GLY A 9 -38.50 22.11 17.63
CA GLY A 9 -39.90 22.46 17.83
C GLY A 9 -40.68 22.36 16.51
N THR A 10 -41.81 21.66 16.53
CA THR A 10 -42.76 21.62 15.40
C THR A 10 -44.06 22.34 15.77
N ASN A 11 -44.81 22.82 14.77
CA ASN A 11 -46.01 23.66 14.92
C ASN A 11 -47.24 22.98 15.54
N SER A 12 -47.06 21.89 16.29
CA SER A 12 -48.12 21.27 17.09
C SER A 12 -47.53 20.55 18.33
N SER A 13 -47.39 21.33 19.40
CA SER A 13 -47.44 20.85 20.80
C SER A 13 -46.26 20.03 21.35
N ASN A 14 -45.15 19.85 20.64
CA ASN A 14 -43.98 19.11 21.15
C ASN A 14 -42.69 19.91 21.00
N LEU A 15 -42.07 20.28 22.14
CA LEU A 15 -40.74 20.87 22.23
C LEU A 15 -39.78 19.82 22.81
N SER A 16 -38.67 19.55 22.12
CA SER A 16 -37.62 18.67 22.61
C SER A 16 -36.24 19.28 22.39
N GLY A 17 -35.30 18.93 23.25
CA GLY A 17 -33.90 19.32 23.15
C GLY A 17 -32.97 18.19 23.52
N SER A 18 -31.71 18.26 23.11
CA SER A 18 -30.69 17.30 23.47
C SER A 18 -29.37 17.98 23.82
N ILE A 19 -28.64 17.38 24.74
CA ILE A 19 -27.27 17.75 25.11
C ILE A 19 -26.40 16.52 24.87
N SER A 20 -25.32 16.67 24.09
CA SER A 20 -24.39 15.58 23.83
C SER A 20 -22.96 16.00 24.12
N ARG A 21 -22.16 15.08 24.66
CA ARG A 21 -20.72 15.23 24.86
C ARG A 21 -20.01 14.10 24.14
N ASP A 22 -19.17 14.45 23.17
CA ASP A 22 -18.38 13.50 22.39
C ASP A 22 -16.88 13.77 22.51
N SER A 23 -16.10 12.69 22.45
CA SER A 23 -14.66 12.71 22.35
C SER A 23 -14.22 11.75 21.28
N SER A 24 -13.49 12.23 20.29
CA SER A 24 -12.89 11.42 19.25
C SER A 24 -11.38 11.65 19.17
N THR A 25 -10.63 10.58 18.95
CA THR A 25 -9.21 10.61 18.67
C THR A 25 -8.95 9.86 17.39
N SER A 26 -8.21 10.48 16.47
CA SER A 26 -7.83 9.90 15.19
C SER A 26 -6.32 9.96 15.01
N THR A 27 -5.71 8.83 14.67
CA THR A 27 -4.29 8.74 14.33
C THR A 27 -4.14 8.13 12.95
N SER A 28 -3.34 8.74 12.08
CA SER A 28 -2.96 8.18 10.78
C SER A 28 -1.45 8.04 10.67
N GLN A 29 -0.99 6.92 10.11
CA GLN A 29 0.41 6.65 9.79
C GLN A 29 0.50 6.15 8.36
N GLN A 30 1.46 6.69 7.61
CA GLN A 30 1.71 6.30 6.23
C GLN A 30 3.18 5.95 6.01
N THR A 31 3.42 4.92 5.19
CA THR A 31 4.73 4.58 4.64
C THR A 31 4.63 4.61 3.12
N THR A 32 5.53 5.36 2.50
CA THR A 32 5.61 5.50 1.03
C THR A 32 7.01 5.12 0.58
N HIS A 33 7.07 4.35 -0.48
CA HIS A 33 8.28 3.98 -1.19
C HIS A 33 8.26 4.63 -2.56
N ASN A 34 9.46 4.89 -3.09
CA ASN A 34 9.66 5.30 -4.47
C ASN A 34 10.65 4.33 -5.08
N ASN A 35 10.29 3.73 -6.21
CA ASN A 35 11.21 2.84 -6.88
C ASN A 35 12.36 3.62 -7.53
N THR A 36 13.58 3.11 -7.41
CA THR A 36 14.70 3.58 -8.22
C THR A 36 14.48 3.15 -9.67
N ASN A 37 14.77 4.02 -10.64
CA ASN A 37 14.74 3.67 -12.06
C ASN A 37 16.16 3.69 -12.63
N LEU A 38 16.60 2.58 -13.21
CA LEU A 38 17.87 2.47 -13.91
C LEU A 38 17.59 2.08 -15.35
N THR A 39 17.83 3.01 -16.27
CA THR A 39 17.68 2.78 -17.71
C THR A 39 19.03 2.85 -18.38
N ALA A 40 19.37 1.85 -19.18
CA ALA A 40 20.61 1.82 -19.96
C ALA A 40 20.44 1.00 -21.23
N THR A 41 21.41 1.05 -22.15
CA THR A 41 21.40 0.11 -23.28
C THR A 41 21.61 -1.32 -22.79
N ASN A 42 22.60 -1.51 -21.94
CA ASN A 42 22.90 -2.79 -21.31
C ASN A 42 23.07 -2.59 -19.81
N ILE A 43 22.55 -3.52 -19.01
CA ILE A 43 22.75 -3.57 -17.57
C ILE A 43 23.48 -4.87 -17.26
N ASN A 44 24.63 -4.78 -16.59
CA ASN A 44 25.42 -5.94 -16.18
C ASN A 44 25.64 -5.88 -14.67
N LEU A 45 25.08 -6.85 -13.93
CA LEU A 45 25.23 -6.99 -12.49
C LEU A 45 26.00 -8.27 -12.21
N ASN A 46 27.26 -8.14 -11.80
CA ASN A 46 28.12 -9.27 -11.47
C ASN A 46 28.52 -9.19 -10.00
N THR A 47 27.93 -10.04 -9.17
CA THR A 47 28.22 -10.12 -7.74
C THR A 47 28.70 -11.52 -7.39
N THR A 48 29.61 -11.61 -6.42
CA THR A 48 30.12 -12.89 -5.91
C THR A 48 29.25 -13.47 -4.80
N GLN A 49 28.38 -12.64 -4.22
CA GLN A 49 27.53 -12.94 -3.07
C GLN A 49 26.07 -12.65 -3.42
N ASP A 50 25.26 -12.34 -2.43
CA ASP A 50 23.82 -12.15 -2.57
C ASP A 50 23.50 -10.80 -3.24
N THR A 51 22.57 -10.81 -4.18
CA THR A 51 21.98 -9.62 -4.81
C THR A 51 20.54 -9.47 -4.37
N LYS A 52 20.20 -8.30 -3.83
CA LYS A 52 18.82 -7.93 -3.50
C LYS A 52 18.38 -6.73 -4.33
N ILE A 53 17.31 -6.89 -5.08
CA ILE A 53 16.70 -5.83 -5.89
C ILE A 53 15.31 -5.61 -5.33
N LYS A 54 15.14 -4.51 -4.57
CA LYS A 54 13.90 -4.21 -3.87
C LYS A 54 13.48 -2.77 -4.06
N GLY A 55 12.29 -2.56 -4.61
CA GLY A 55 11.81 -1.22 -4.97
C GLY A 55 12.63 -0.60 -6.09
N ALA A 56 12.87 -1.34 -7.18
CA ALA A 56 13.66 -0.85 -8.30
C ALA A 56 13.12 -1.33 -9.66
N ASN A 57 13.27 -0.49 -10.67
CA ASN A 57 12.89 -0.74 -12.05
C ASN A 57 14.15 -0.66 -12.91
N LEU A 58 14.65 -1.81 -13.35
CA LEU A 58 15.85 -1.94 -14.16
C LEU A 58 15.40 -2.19 -15.59
N GLN A 59 15.67 -1.24 -16.48
CA GLN A 59 15.27 -1.32 -17.88
C GLN A 59 16.50 -1.24 -18.78
N ALA A 60 16.89 -2.35 -19.39
CA ALA A 60 17.89 -2.33 -20.44
C ALA A 60 17.24 -2.32 -21.81
N THR A 61 17.65 -1.47 -22.74
CA THR A 61 17.05 -1.46 -24.09
C THR A 61 17.57 -2.59 -24.99
N ASN A 62 18.61 -3.30 -24.56
CA ASN A 62 19.16 -4.44 -25.28
C ASN A 62 19.33 -5.64 -24.35
N GLN A 63 20.27 -5.60 -23.39
CA GLN A 63 20.58 -6.76 -22.54
C GLN A 63 20.61 -6.43 -21.05
N LEU A 64 19.99 -7.28 -20.24
CA LEU A 64 20.17 -7.32 -18.79
C LEU A 64 20.80 -8.64 -18.41
N ASN A 65 22.04 -8.59 -17.89
CA ASN A 65 22.76 -9.75 -17.40
C ASN A 65 22.95 -9.64 -15.88
N LEU A 66 22.58 -10.68 -15.14
CA LEU A 66 22.75 -10.76 -13.69
C LEU A 66 23.42 -12.09 -13.33
N ASN A 67 24.63 -12.03 -12.78
CA ASN A 67 25.32 -13.17 -12.20
C ASN A 67 25.50 -12.94 -10.70
N THR A 68 24.98 -13.85 -9.88
CA THR A 68 25.01 -13.72 -8.42
C THR A 68 25.02 -15.07 -7.73
N LYS A 69 25.36 -15.10 -6.44
CA LYS A 69 25.21 -16.32 -5.64
C LYS A 69 23.74 -16.60 -5.36
N ASN A 70 23.09 -15.66 -4.69
CA ASN A 70 21.66 -15.70 -4.35
C ASN A 70 20.99 -14.44 -4.87
N LEU A 71 19.82 -14.57 -5.49
CA LEU A 71 19.01 -13.45 -5.97
C LEU A 71 17.72 -13.32 -5.17
N GLU A 72 17.45 -12.13 -4.67
CA GLU A 72 16.13 -11.72 -4.19
C GLU A 72 15.64 -10.54 -5.03
N VAL A 73 14.46 -10.66 -5.64
CA VAL A 73 13.78 -9.57 -6.33
C VAL A 73 12.40 -9.39 -5.71
N SER A 74 12.15 -8.22 -5.13
CA SER A 74 10.98 -8.02 -4.26
C SER A 74 10.34 -6.67 -4.47
N SER A 75 9.03 -6.65 -4.75
CA SER A 75 8.25 -5.42 -4.75
C SER A 75 8.08 -4.84 -3.35
N VAL A 76 7.87 -3.53 -3.27
CA VAL A 76 7.65 -2.82 -2.01
C VAL A 76 6.17 -2.47 -1.84
N GLN A 77 5.74 -2.19 -0.62
CA GLN A 77 4.34 -1.87 -0.33
C GLN A 77 4.25 -0.57 0.41
N ASN A 78 3.51 0.37 -0.17
CA ASN A 78 3.02 1.52 0.57
C ASN A 78 1.96 1.04 1.55
N LYS A 79 1.95 1.60 2.76
CA LYS A 79 0.97 1.24 3.81
C LYS A 79 0.34 2.49 4.37
N HIS A 80 -0.97 2.48 4.52
CA HIS A 80 -1.72 3.50 5.24
C HIS A 80 -2.48 2.82 6.38
N LYS A 81 -2.37 3.39 7.57
CA LYS A 81 -3.02 2.88 8.77
C LYS A 81 -3.68 4.02 9.51
N ALA A 82 -5.00 4.00 9.60
CA ALA A 82 -5.77 4.95 10.38
C ALA A 82 -6.47 4.24 11.54
N LYS A 83 -6.56 4.90 12.68
CA LYS A 83 -7.33 4.46 13.83
C LYS A 83 -8.15 5.61 14.37
N THR A 84 -9.45 5.39 14.46
CA THR A 84 -10.39 6.34 15.06
C THR A 84 -11.08 5.66 16.23
N ARG A 85 -11.11 6.35 17.36
CA ARG A 85 -11.88 5.95 18.54
C ARG A 85 -12.75 7.12 18.95
N SER A 86 -14.03 6.90 19.12
CA SER A 86 -14.97 7.88 19.61
C SER A 86 -15.80 7.33 20.75
N GLN A 87 -16.11 8.19 21.70
CA GLN A 87 -17.04 7.92 22.80
C GLN A 87 -17.94 9.14 22.94
N GLY A 88 -19.22 8.90 23.21
CA GLY A 88 -20.19 9.95 23.40
C GLY A 88 -21.23 9.57 24.43
N ALA A 89 -21.79 10.59 25.05
CA ALA A 89 -22.96 10.49 25.91
C ALA A 89 -23.95 11.58 25.49
N SER A 90 -25.23 11.28 25.47
CA SER A 90 -26.29 12.23 25.14
C SER A 90 -27.47 12.12 26.10
N LEU A 91 -28.15 13.24 26.33
CA LEU A 91 -29.35 13.35 27.13
C LEU A 91 -30.40 14.14 26.35
N GLY A 92 -31.55 13.54 26.09
CA GLY A 92 -32.71 14.14 25.45
C GLY A 92 -33.78 14.53 26.45
N ILE A 93 -34.28 15.76 26.35
CA ILE A 93 -35.37 16.34 27.14
C ILE A 93 -36.53 16.70 26.22
N GLY A 94 -37.76 16.49 26.66
CA GLY A 94 -38.98 16.78 25.91
C GLY A 94 -40.06 17.41 26.78
N SER A 95 -41.21 17.71 26.17
CA SER A 95 -42.38 18.33 26.82
C SER A 95 -42.90 17.57 28.05
N SER A 96 -42.58 16.28 28.19
CA SER A 96 -42.97 15.42 29.32
C SER A 96 -41.81 15.02 30.26
N GLY A 97 -40.65 15.70 30.17
CA GLY A 97 -39.46 15.41 30.98
C GLY A 97 -38.32 14.77 30.17
N VAL A 98 -37.43 14.01 30.82
CA VAL A 98 -36.34 13.31 30.13
C VAL A 98 -36.91 12.26 29.19
N ASN A 99 -36.54 12.34 27.91
CA ASN A 99 -37.07 11.48 26.86
C ASN A 99 -36.07 10.36 26.48
N SER A 100 -34.76 10.62 26.57
CA SER A 100 -33.75 9.61 26.23
C SER A 100 -32.40 9.87 26.89
N VAL A 101 -31.64 8.79 27.11
CA VAL A 101 -30.23 8.83 27.49
C VAL A 101 -29.47 7.90 26.55
N GLY A 102 -28.39 8.39 25.96
CA GLY A 102 -27.58 7.65 25.01
C GLY A 102 -26.12 7.57 25.45
N PHE A 103 -25.50 6.42 25.22
CA PHE A 103 -24.05 6.25 25.28
C PHE A 103 -23.61 5.54 24.01
N ASN A 104 -22.63 6.09 23.32
CA ASN A 104 -22.10 5.51 22.10
C ASN A 104 -20.59 5.39 22.19
N GLN A 105 -20.08 4.25 21.74
CA GLN A 105 -18.64 3.99 21.62
C GLN A 105 -18.41 3.44 20.22
N SER A 106 -17.44 3.98 19.50
CA SER A 106 -17.12 3.52 18.14
C SER A 106 -15.62 3.42 17.96
N LYS A 107 -15.21 2.37 17.26
CA LYS A 107 -13.82 2.12 16.90
C LYS A 107 -13.77 1.76 15.42
N ALA A 108 -12.93 2.47 14.68
CA ALA A 108 -12.62 2.17 13.29
C ALA A 108 -11.10 1.99 13.17
N ASP A 109 -10.69 0.86 12.59
CA ASP A 109 -9.31 0.62 12.20
C ASP A 109 -9.28 0.45 10.67
N GLU A 110 -8.53 1.29 9.97
CA GLU A 110 -8.27 1.18 8.55
C GLU A 110 -6.82 0.76 8.33
N ASN A 111 -6.60 -0.20 7.45
CA ASN A 111 -5.26 -0.62 7.06
C ASN A 111 -5.28 -1.02 5.59
N SER A 112 -4.66 -0.21 4.74
CA SER A 112 -4.54 -0.46 3.31
C SER A 112 -3.08 -0.61 2.91
N LYS A 113 -2.85 -1.41 1.87
CA LYS A 113 -1.53 -1.62 1.28
C LYS A 113 -1.63 -1.54 -0.23
N THR A 114 -0.66 -0.88 -0.84
CA THR A 114 -0.55 -0.77 -2.30
C THR A 114 0.84 -1.23 -2.71
N VAL A 115 0.91 -2.15 -3.67
CA VAL A 115 2.18 -2.69 -4.17
C VAL A 115 2.79 -1.71 -5.18
N LEU A 116 4.08 -1.44 -5.01
CA LEU A 116 4.92 -0.74 -5.98
C LEU A 116 5.85 -1.77 -6.63
N LEU A 117 5.58 -2.07 -7.90
CA LEU A 117 6.18 -3.18 -8.63
C LEU A 117 7.68 -2.95 -8.88
N THR A 118 8.52 -3.87 -8.39
CA THR A 118 9.93 -3.97 -8.80
C THR A 118 10.02 -4.76 -10.09
N SER A 119 10.72 -4.20 -11.08
CA SER A 119 10.82 -4.80 -12.41
C SER A 119 12.26 -4.90 -12.92
N MET A 120 12.53 -5.92 -13.71
CA MET A 120 13.74 -6.06 -14.52
C MET A 120 13.31 -6.43 -15.94
N THR A 121 13.52 -5.52 -16.89
CA THR A 121 13.08 -5.70 -18.27
C THR A 121 14.20 -5.40 -19.25
N ALA A 122 14.25 -6.20 -20.32
CA ALA A 122 15.15 -5.93 -21.44
C ALA A 122 14.68 -6.64 -22.71
N LYS A 123 15.31 -6.37 -23.86
CA LYS A 123 15.11 -7.21 -25.05
C LYS A 123 15.59 -8.64 -24.81
N GLN A 124 16.69 -8.81 -24.09
CA GLN A 124 17.17 -10.12 -23.64
C GLN A 124 17.58 -10.02 -22.17
N VAL A 125 17.11 -10.98 -21.37
CA VAL A 125 17.38 -11.03 -19.93
C VAL A 125 18.07 -12.36 -19.62
N ASN A 126 19.28 -12.30 -19.06
CA ASN A 126 20.02 -13.47 -18.62
C ASN A 126 20.33 -13.34 -17.13
N ILE A 127 19.75 -14.23 -16.32
CA ILE A 127 19.94 -14.26 -14.88
C ILE A 127 20.48 -15.63 -14.50
N ASN A 128 21.68 -15.64 -13.92
CA ASN A 128 22.34 -16.84 -13.42
C ASN A 128 22.56 -16.71 -11.92
N THR A 129 21.94 -17.60 -11.17
CA THR A 129 22.12 -17.72 -9.72
C THR A 129 22.77 -19.04 -9.38
N GLN A 130 23.70 -19.00 -8.42
CA GLN A 130 24.48 -20.18 -8.04
C GLN A 130 23.78 -21.07 -7.02
N ALA A 131 22.84 -20.54 -6.24
CA ALA A 131 22.22 -21.30 -5.16
C ALA A 131 20.71 -21.03 -4.99
N HIS A 132 20.28 -19.77 -4.91
CA HIS A 132 18.88 -19.45 -4.63
C HIS A 132 18.36 -18.27 -5.46
N THR A 133 17.12 -18.41 -5.94
CA THR A 133 16.34 -17.32 -6.52
C THR A 133 15.03 -17.18 -5.78
N GLN A 134 14.75 -15.97 -5.29
CA GLN A 134 13.48 -15.58 -4.69
C GLN A 134 12.89 -14.41 -5.47
N LEU A 135 11.66 -14.57 -5.95
CA LEU A 135 10.89 -13.54 -6.63
C LEU A 135 9.60 -13.30 -5.85
N THR A 136 9.44 -12.12 -5.27
CA THR A 136 8.27 -11.77 -4.44
C THR A 136 7.51 -10.60 -5.04
N GLY A 137 6.45 -10.93 -5.78
CA GLY A 137 5.58 -9.93 -6.41
C GLY A 137 6.30 -9.01 -7.40
N SER A 138 7.43 -9.45 -7.96
CA SER A 138 8.27 -8.72 -8.91
C SER A 138 8.02 -9.15 -10.36
N LEU A 139 8.35 -8.30 -11.32
CA LEU A 139 8.31 -8.59 -12.75
C LEU A 139 9.71 -8.80 -13.31
N ILE A 140 9.93 -9.90 -14.03
CA ILE A 140 11.11 -10.09 -14.87
C ILE A 140 10.59 -10.45 -16.25
N ALA A 141 10.94 -9.68 -17.27
CA ALA A 141 10.41 -9.90 -18.61
C ALA A 141 11.46 -9.59 -19.67
N ALA A 142 11.49 -10.43 -20.71
CA ALA A 142 12.18 -10.11 -21.95
C ALA A 142 11.14 -9.62 -22.97
N THR A 143 11.25 -8.36 -23.37
CA THR A 143 10.27 -7.67 -24.24
C THR A 143 11.01 -6.84 -25.27
N ASP A 144 10.49 -6.76 -26.49
CA ASP A 144 11.09 -5.90 -27.50
C ASP A 144 11.01 -4.41 -27.13
N THR A 145 12.05 -3.66 -27.48
CA THR A 145 12.12 -2.23 -27.19
C THR A 145 11.02 -1.48 -27.94
N GLY A 146 10.10 -0.89 -27.18
CA GLY A 146 8.95 -0.16 -27.72
C GLY A 146 7.67 -0.96 -27.82
N ASP A 147 7.70 -2.25 -27.46
CA ASP A 147 6.49 -3.04 -27.22
C ASP A 147 5.74 -2.46 -26.02
N LYS A 148 4.52 -1.98 -26.27
CA LYS A 148 3.64 -1.39 -25.24
C LYS A 148 2.72 -2.43 -24.62
N ASP A 149 2.56 -3.56 -25.28
CA ASP A 149 1.70 -4.65 -24.84
C ASP A 149 2.44 -5.56 -23.86
N GLY A 150 3.78 -5.47 -23.83
CA GLY A 150 4.64 -6.15 -22.87
C GLY A 150 4.71 -7.66 -23.13
N ASN A 151 4.61 -8.06 -24.39
CA ASN A 151 4.62 -9.46 -24.79
C ASN A 151 6.02 -10.04 -24.58
N ASP A 152 6.06 -11.25 -24.03
CA ASP A 152 7.30 -12.00 -23.93
C ASP A 152 7.85 -12.30 -25.33
N ASN A 153 9.12 -11.99 -25.56
CA ASN A 153 9.80 -12.24 -26.83
C ASN A 153 10.64 -13.52 -26.81
N GLY A 154 10.49 -14.38 -25.79
CA GLY A 154 11.20 -15.64 -25.65
C GLY A 154 12.69 -15.52 -25.31
N GLN A 155 13.19 -14.33 -24.95
CA GLN A 155 14.60 -14.08 -24.65
C GLN A 155 14.90 -13.95 -23.15
N LEU A 156 14.04 -14.53 -22.29
CA LEU A 156 14.27 -14.62 -20.85
C LEU A 156 14.95 -15.95 -20.49
N ASN A 157 16.20 -15.88 -20.07
CA ASN A 157 16.95 -16.99 -19.50
C ASN A 157 17.11 -16.78 -17.99
N LEU A 158 16.39 -17.55 -17.17
CA LEU A 158 16.52 -17.55 -15.71
C LEU A 158 17.00 -18.91 -15.22
N THR A 159 18.26 -18.98 -14.79
CA THR A 159 18.89 -20.21 -14.29
C THR A 159 19.17 -20.10 -12.80
N THR A 160 18.73 -21.10 -12.03
CA THR A 160 19.14 -21.32 -10.64
C THR A 160 19.84 -22.65 -10.54
N LYS A 161 21.12 -22.63 -10.18
CA LYS A 161 21.87 -23.87 -9.91
C LYS A 161 21.47 -24.40 -8.54
N ALA A 162 21.25 -25.71 -8.49
CA ALA A 162 20.97 -26.47 -7.27
C ALA A 162 22.28 -27.00 -6.67
#